data_AF-A0A953P0M6-F1
#
_entry.id   AF-A0A953P0M6-F1
#
_cell.length_a   1.000
_cell.length_b   1.000
_cell.length_c   1.000
_cell.angle_alpha   90.00
_cell.angle_beta   90.00
_cell.angle_gamma   90.00
#
_symmetry.space_group_name_H-M   'P 1'
#
loop_
_entity.id
_entity.type
_entity.pdbx_description
1 polymer ?
#
loop_
_entity_poly.entity_id
_entity_poly.type
_entity_poly.pdbx_seq_one_letter_code
_entity_poly.pdbx_strand_id
1 'polypeptide(L)'
;MLTVGSEGLYQWLVTDQQIDLPQVCPEVVLEKYVAITSIDSGLLVPTDEETAAGWETRGEIAYSPKIQNINDLPRAGWDEWYIFDNPTDLGTSHLAENIFEVPQEQGHVSVFVNYCFALHKPEIKDLTTLFWQQIARIRPESYVADNDYLNFVSMNKTLFASVRDAVTALA
;
A
#
# COMPACT_ATOMS: atom_id res chain seq x y z
N MET A 1 -8.58 4.78 17.17
CA MET A 1 -7.34 5.01 17.94
C MET A 1 -6.15 5.07 16.99
N LEU A 2 -5.36 6.15 17.03
CA LEU A 2 -4.12 6.28 16.25
C LEU A 2 -2.93 5.67 17.03
N THR A 3 -2.23 4.72 16.41
CA THR A 3 -0.99 4.12 16.90
C THR A 3 0.13 4.39 15.92
N VAL A 4 1.33 4.69 16.41
CA VAL A 4 2.51 4.98 15.58
C VAL A 4 3.70 4.13 16.03
N GLY A 5 4.61 3.83 15.12
CA GLY A 5 5.85 3.14 15.42
C GLY A 5 6.89 3.30 14.31
N SER A 6 7.95 2.51 14.41
CA SER A 6 9.03 2.48 13.43
C SER A 6 9.62 1.09 13.33
N GLU A 7 10.06 0.70 12.14
CA GLU A 7 10.81 -0.53 11.88
C GLU A 7 11.88 -0.23 10.82
N GLY A 8 13.15 -0.45 11.16
CA GLY A 8 14.27 -0.14 10.28
C GLY A 8 14.29 1.31 9.80
N LEU A 9 14.13 1.51 8.48
CA LEU A 9 14.12 2.84 7.86
C LEU A 9 12.72 3.49 7.83
N TYR A 10 11.68 2.73 8.19
CA TYR A 10 10.29 3.13 8.01
C TYR A 10 9.69 3.64 9.32
N GLN A 11 8.83 4.64 9.20
CA GLN A 11 7.85 5.00 10.20
C GLN A 11 6.49 4.49 9.76
N TRP A 12 5.66 4.06 10.70
CA TRP A 12 4.34 3.54 10.40
C TRP A 12 3.30 4.11 11.36
N LEU A 13 2.07 4.19 10.87
CA LEU A 13 0.90 4.48 11.67
C LEU A 13 -0.24 3.54 11.31
N VAL A 14 -1.11 3.31 12.29
CA VAL A 14 -2.35 2.56 12.16
C VAL A 14 -3.48 3.33 12.81
N THR A 15 -4.61 3.45 12.13
CA THR A 15 -5.86 3.97 12.71
C THR A 15 -7.03 3.10 12.27
N ASP A 16 -8.05 3.00 13.11
CA ASP A 16 -9.35 2.36 12.82
C ASP A 16 -10.35 3.33 12.14
N GLN A 17 -9.89 4.55 11.85
CA GLN A 17 -10.68 5.53 11.14
C GLN A 17 -10.61 5.29 9.64
N GLN A 18 -11.77 5.37 9.00
CA GLN A 18 -11.90 5.29 7.55
C GLN A 18 -11.53 6.66 6.97
N ILE A 19 -10.33 6.77 6.40
CA ILE A 19 -9.75 8.00 5.88
C ILE A 19 -9.33 7.75 4.43
N ASP A 20 -9.85 8.56 3.50
CA ASP A 20 -9.38 8.61 2.12
C ASP A 20 -8.04 9.37 2.09
N LEU A 21 -6.94 8.64 2.32
CA LEU A 21 -5.63 9.23 2.53
C LEU A 21 -5.18 10.12 1.35
N PRO A 22 -5.37 9.75 0.06
CA PRO A 22 -5.08 10.64 -1.06
C PRO A 22 -5.84 11.98 -1.05
N GLN A 23 -7.03 12.05 -0.46
CA GLN A 23 -7.78 13.32 -0.37
C GLN A 23 -7.25 14.23 0.75
N VAL A 24 -6.76 13.61 1.83
CA VAL A 24 -6.27 14.32 3.01
C VAL A 24 -4.80 14.74 2.85
N CYS A 25 -3.98 13.85 2.26
CA CYS A 25 -2.57 14.06 1.96
C CYS A 25 -2.26 13.61 0.52
N PRO A 26 -2.63 14.40 -0.50
CA PRO A 26 -2.38 14.07 -1.90
C PRO A 26 -0.91 13.78 -2.23
N GLU A 27 0.02 14.40 -1.51
CA GLU A 27 1.47 14.21 -1.64
C GLU A 27 1.94 12.77 -1.39
N VAL A 28 1.08 11.92 -0.81
CA VAL A 28 1.36 10.48 -0.69
C VAL A 28 1.51 9.85 -2.06
N VAL A 29 0.69 10.26 -3.06
CA VAL A 29 0.63 9.61 -4.38
C VAL A 29 0.93 10.55 -5.55
N LEU A 30 0.73 11.87 -5.41
CA LEU A 30 1.00 12.83 -6.47
C LEU A 30 2.47 12.82 -6.88
N GLU A 31 2.72 12.91 -8.18
CA GLU A 31 4.05 12.84 -8.79
C GLU A 31 4.81 11.53 -8.51
N LYS A 32 4.11 10.47 -8.13
CA LYS A 32 4.67 9.14 -7.87
C LYS A 32 4.01 8.06 -8.73
N TYR A 33 4.52 6.85 -8.62
CA TYR A 33 4.00 5.65 -9.26
C TYR A 33 3.43 4.72 -8.21
N VAL A 34 2.28 4.13 -8.49
CA VAL A 34 1.56 3.23 -7.60
C VAL A 34 1.49 1.85 -8.23
N ALA A 35 1.86 0.83 -7.46
CA ALA A 35 1.57 -0.56 -7.76
C ALA A 35 0.44 -1.02 -6.83
N ILE A 36 -0.70 -1.39 -7.42
CA ILE A 36 -1.90 -1.87 -6.73
C ILE A 36 -1.88 -3.40 -6.76
N THR A 37 -1.69 -3.99 -5.58
CA THR A 37 -1.67 -5.45 -5.38
C THR A 37 -3.03 -6.01 -5.00
N SER A 38 -3.92 -5.15 -4.49
CA SER A 38 -5.32 -5.45 -4.19
C SER A 38 -6.19 -4.20 -4.34
N ILE A 39 -7.41 -4.38 -4.85
CA ILE A 39 -8.50 -3.39 -4.83
C ILE A 39 -9.81 -4.13 -4.54
N ASP A 40 -10.62 -3.69 -3.57
CA ASP A 40 -11.82 -4.44 -3.11
C ASP A 40 -11.50 -5.92 -2.82
N SER A 41 -10.38 -6.17 -2.14
CA SER A 41 -9.83 -7.52 -1.88
C SER A 41 -9.46 -8.35 -3.12
N GLY A 42 -9.54 -7.77 -4.32
CA GLY A 42 -9.41 -8.42 -5.62
C GLY A 42 -8.33 -7.82 -6.51
N LEU A 43 -8.25 -8.31 -7.75
CA LEU A 43 -7.34 -7.78 -8.76
C LEU A 43 -7.93 -6.53 -9.42
N LEU A 44 -7.11 -5.49 -9.58
CA LEU A 44 -7.45 -4.40 -10.48
C LEU A 44 -7.22 -4.85 -11.94
N VAL A 45 -8.31 -4.89 -12.70
CA VAL A 45 -8.27 -5.03 -14.16
C VAL A 45 -8.61 -3.66 -14.74
N PRO A 46 -7.62 -2.91 -15.26
CA PRO A 46 -7.86 -1.59 -15.82
C PRO A 46 -8.87 -1.65 -16.97
N THR A 47 -9.73 -0.64 -17.08
CA THR A 47 -10.59 -0.49 -18.25
C THR A 47 -9.79 -0.10 -19.49
N ASP A 48 -10.42 -0.11 -20.67
CA ASP A 48 -9.78 0.37 -21.90
C ASP A 48 -9.36 1.84 -21.77
N GLU A 49 -10.15 2.67 -21.08
CA GLU A 49 -9.82 4.07 -20.81
C GLU A 49 -8.63 4.23 -19.85
N GLU A 50 -8.59 3.45 -18.77
CA GLU A 50 -7.47 3.46 -17.83
C GLU A 50 -6.18 2.96 -18.51
N THR A 51 -6.30 1.92 -19.33
CA THR A 51 -5.19 1.42 -20.15
C THR A 51 -4.71 2.48 -21.14
N ALA A 52 -5.62 3.20 -21.80
CA ALA A 52 -5.28 4.31 -22.69
C ALA A 52 -4.64 5.50 -21.94
N ALA A 53 -4.97 5.67 -20.66
CA ALA A 53 -4.34 6.64 -19.76
C ALA A 53 -2.96 6.18 -19.24
N GLY A 54 -2.55 4.95 -19.55
CA GLY A 54 -1.23 4.40 -19.23
C GLY A 54 -1.19 3.45 -18.04
N TRP A 55 -2.35 3.04 -17.50
CA TRP A 55 -2.40 1.93 -16.55
C TRP A 55 -2.09 0.62 -17.26
N GLU A 56 -1.46 -0.30 -16.55
CA GLU A 56 -1.11 -1.61 -17.09
C GLU A 56 -1.14 -2.67 -16.00
N THR A 57 -1.46 -3.92 -16.36
CA THR A 57 -1.40 -5.05 -15.44
C THR A 57 -0.29 -6.00 -15.86
N ARG A 58 0.58 -6.38 -14.91
CA ARG A 58 1.59 -7.42 -15.07
C ARG A 58 1.68 -8.26 -13.81
N GLY A 59 1.77 -9.57 -13.96
CA GLY A 59 1.91 -10.47 -12.80
C GLY A 59 0.80 -10.30 -11.77
N GLU A 60 -0.44 -10.03 -12.21
CA GLU A 60 -1.57 -9.77 -11.30
C GLU A 60 -1.39 -8.52 -10.40
N ILE A 61 -0.58 -7.55 -10.84
CA ILE A 61 -0.39 -6.25 -10.18
C ILE A 61 -0.70 -5.17 -11.21
N ALA A 62 -1.51 -4.20 -10.83
CA ALA A 62 -1.78 -3.04 -11.67
C ALA A 62 -0.79 -1.92 -11.34
N TYR A 63 -0.17 -1.34 -12.37
CA TYR A 63 0.81 -0.29 -12.26
C TYR A 63 0.26 0.99 -12.87
N SER A 64 0.38 2.08 -12.13
CA SER A 64 -0.08 3.38 -12.57
C SER A 64 0.93 4.04 -13.51
N PRO A 65 0.48 4.92 -14.42
CA PRO A 65 1.34 5.99 -14.92
C PRO A 65 1.73 6.91 -13.74
N LYS A 66 2.60 7.89 -13.99
CA LYS A 66 2.90 8.89 -12.96
C LYS A 66 1.62 9.62 -12.58
N ILE A 67 1.23 9.57 -11.31
CA ILE A 67 -0.04 10.15 -10.86
C ILE A 67 0.03 11.68 -10.96
N GLN A 68 -0.85 12.26 -11.78
CA GLN A 68 -1.01 13.71 -11.93
C GLN A 68 -2.26 14.24 -11.22
N ASN A 69 -3.24 13.36 -10.99
CA ASN A 69 -4.52 13.69 -10.40
C ASN A 69 -4.98 12.53 -9.52
N ILE A 70 -5.26 12.80 -8.25
CA ILE A 70 -5.68 11.78 -7.28
C ILE A 70 -7.03 11.14 -7.61
N ASN A 71 -7.85 11.80 -8.44
CA ASN A 71 -9.14 11.24 -8.85
C ASN A 71 -8.99 10.11 -9.88
N ASP A 72 -7.83 10.01 -10.52
CA ASP A 72 -7.53 8.96 -11.49
C ASP A 72 -6.95 7.70 -10.80
N LEU A 73 -6.84 7.72 -9.47
CA LEU A 73 -6.39 6.59 -8.66
C LEU A 73 -7.59 5.70 -8.28
N PRO A 74 -7.63 4.45 -8.75
CA PRO A 74 -8.67 3.49 -8.39
C PRO A 74 -8.69 3.23 -6.89
N ARG A 75 -9.89 3.30 -6.31
CA ARG A 75 -10.17 3.19 -4.88
C ARG A 75 -11.51 2.50 -4.69
N ALA A 76 -11.55 1.45 -3.89
CA ALA A 76 -12.78 0.72 -3.58
C ALA A 76 -12.87 0.24 -2.12
N GLY A 77 -11.82 0.50 -1.32
CA GLY A 77 -11.69 -0.05 0.03
C GLY A 77 -11.14 -1.47 -0.03
N TRP A 78 -10.45 -1.92 1.03
CA TRP A 78 -9.68 -3.16 0.99
C TRP A 78 -8.60 -3.14 -0.10
N ASP A 79 -7.98 -1.96 -0.25
CA ASP A 79 -6.97 -1.68 -1.26
C ASP A 79 -5.57 -1.81 -0.65
N GLU A 80 -4.60 -2.21 -1.48
CA GLU A 80 -3.20 -2.32 -1.07
C GLU A 80 -2.27 -1.73 -2.14
N TRP A 81 -1.50 -0.73 -1.74
CA TRP A 81 -0.67 0.07 -2.62
C TRP A 81 0.78 0.13 -2.15
N TYR A 82 1.68 -0.02 -3.11
CA TYR A 82 3.11 0.27 -2.97
C TYR A 82 3.42 1.50 -3.81
N ILE A 83 4.02 2.52 -3.21
CA ILE A 83 4.26 3.81 -3.84
C ILE A 83 5.77 4.05 -4.03
N PHE A 84 6.15 4.54 -5.21
CA PHE A 84 7.53 4.71 -5.64
C PHE A 84 7.78 6.05 -6.34
N ASP A 85 9.00 6.58 -6.22
CA ASP A 85 9.45 7.75 -6.98
C ASP A 85 9.73 7.43 -8.46
N ASN A 86 9.94 6.16 -8.79
CA ASN A 86 10.21 5.66 -10.14
C ASN A 86 9.36 4.42 -10.44
N PRO A 87 9.03 4.14 -11.71
CA PRO A 87 8.36 2.89 -12.08
C PRO A 87 9.16 1.70 -11.56
N THR A 88 8.49 0.81 -10.82
CA THR A 88 9.12 -0.33 -10.15
C THR A 88 8.26 -1.56 -10.40
N ASP A 89 8.86 -2.59 -10.98
CA ASP A 89 8.20 -3.89 -11.17
C ASP A 89 8.38 -4.74 -9.91
N LEU A 90 7.27 -5.21 -9.35
CA LEU A 90 7.27 -6.05 -8.15
C LEU A 90 7.29 -7.55 -8.50
N GLY A 91 7.05 -7.90 -9.77
CA GLY A 91 6.90 -9.27 -10.24
C GLY A 91 5.46 -9.76 -10.15
N THR A 92 5.25 -10.90 -9.48
CA THR A 92 3.97 -11.61 -9.44
C THR A 92 3.30 -11.49 -8.06
N SER A 93 2.04 -11.09 -8.05
CA SER A 93 1.16 -11.13 -6.89
C SER A 93 0.71 -12.55 -6.58
N HIS A 94 0.57 -12.84 -5.29
CA HIS A 94 0.03 -14.09 -4.76
C HIS A 94 -1.28 -13.84 -3.98
N LEU A 95 -2.13 -12.95 -4.49
CA LEU A 95 -3.37 -12.50 -3.83
C LEU A 95 -4.28 -13.64 -3.37
N ALA A 96 -4.44 -14.69 -4.18
CA ALA A 96 -5.35 -15.80 -3.93
C ALA A 96 -4.69 -17.00 -3.22
N GLU A 97 -3.43 -16.86 -2.81
CA GLU A 97 -2.65 -17.95 -2.22
C GLU A 97 -2.44 -17.77 -0.72
N ASN A 98 -2.08 -18.85 -0.04
CA ASN A 98 -1.71 -18.78 1.37
C ASN A 98 -0.36 -18.06 1.51
N ILE A 99 -0.36 -16.87 2.11
CA ILE A 99 0.84 -16.05 2.33
C ILE A 99 2.01 -16.79 3.02
N PHE A 100 1.73 -17.81 3.81
CA PHE A 100 2.77 -18.60 4.49
C PHE A 100 3.42 -19.67 3.61
N GLU A 101 2.88 -19.91 2.42
CA GLU A 101 3.31 -20.97 1.49
C GLU A 101 3.91 -20.40 0.19
N VAL A 102 3.80 -19.09 -0.05
CA VAL A 102 4.31 -18.43 -1.26
C VAL A 102 5.80 -18.08 -1.14
N PRO A 103 6.56 -18.04 -2.25
CA PRO A 103 7.97 -17.66 -2.23
C PRO A 103 8.20 -16.28 -1.61
N GLN A 104 9.15 -16.19 -0.68
CA GLN A 104 9.50 -14.96 0.05
C GLN A 104 10.74 -14.26 -0.54
N GLU A 105 10.90 -14.32 -1.86
CA GLU A 105 12.06 -13.82 -2.60
C GLU A 105 11.68 -12.71 -3.60
N GLN A 106 12.68 -12.15 -4.30
CA GLN A 106 12.47 -11.04 -5.22
C GLN A 106 11.60 -11.47 -6.41
N GLY A 107 10.67 -10.61 -6.84
CA GLY A 107 9.73 -10.91 -7.92
C GLY A 107 8.45 -11.63 -7.46
N HIS A 108 8.30 -11.85 -6.16
CA HIS A 108 7.09 -12.42 -5.56
C HIS A 108 6.54 -11.48 -4.50
N VAL A 109 5.23 -11.24 -4.55
CA VAL A 109 4.53 -10.27 -3.70
C VAL A 109 3.36 -10.95 -3.01
N SER A 110 3.39 -10.96 -1.70
CA SER A 110 2.24 -11.33 -0.89
C SER A 110 1.32 -10.15 -0.65
N VAL A 111 0.02 -10.40 -0.49
CA VAL A 111 -1.00 -9.39 -0.21
C VAL A 111 -1.47 -9.50 1.24
N PHE A 112 -1.40 -8.40 1.97
CA PHE A 112 -1.65 -8.34 3.42
C PHE A 112 -3.03 -7.77 3.77
N VAL A 113 -3.58 -6.87 2.95
CA VAL A 113 -4.83 -6.16 3.25
C VAL A 113 -5.99 -7.12 3.58
N ASN A 114 -6.04 -8.28 2.91
CA ASN A 114 -7.08 -9.31 3.06
C ASN A 114 -7.03 -10.11 4.38
N TYR A 115 -6.03 -9.88 5.23
CA TYR A 115 -5.86 -10.58 6.51
C TYR A 115 -6.32 -9.76 7.72
N CYS A 116 -7.18 -8.75 7.53
CA CYS A 116 -7.53 -7.75 8.58
C CYS A 116 -6.27 -7.18 9.27
N PHE A 117 -5.23 -7.00 8.47
CA PHE A 117 -3.88 -6.69 8.92
C PHE A 117 -3.81 -5.32 9.58
N ALA A 118 -3.22 -5.27 10.78
CA ALA A 118 -2.98 -4.04 11.53
C ALA A 118 -1.63 -4.14 12.25
N LEU A 119 -0.65 -3.31 11.85
CA LEU A 119 0.76 -3.45 12.28
C LEU A 119 1.00 -3.52 13.79
N HIS A 120 0.11 -2.94 14.59
CA HIS A 120 0.25 -2.88 16.06
C HIS A 120 -0.27 -4.13 16.79
N LYS A 121 -1.00 -5.03 16.11
CA LYS A 121 -1.63 -6.19 16.75
C LYS A 121 -0.62 -7.32 16.99
N PRO A 122 -0.41 -7.76 18.25
CA PRO A 122 0.54 -8.83 18.53
C PRO A 122 0.07 -10.20 18.04
N GLU A 123 -1.23 -10.40 17.82
CA GLU A 123 -1.82 -11.67 17.40
C GLU A 123 -1.40 -12.06 15.97
N ILE A 124 -1.03 -11.08 15.14
CA ILE A 124 -0.62 -11.27 13.74
C ILE A 124 0.90 -11.15 13.56
N LYS A 125 1.69 -11.37 14.62
CA LYS A 125 3.15 -11.17 14.60
C LYS A 125 3.87 -11.89 13.45
N ASP A 126 3.47 -13.11 13.12
CA ASP A 126 4.08 -13.87 12.02
C ASP A 126 3.81 -13.20 10.67
N LEU A 127 2.58 -12.71 10.47
CA LEU A 127 2.20 -11.91 9.30
C LEU A 127 2.97 -10.58 9.24
N THR A 128 3.09 -9.88 10.37
CA THR A 128 3.89 -8.65 10.48
C THR A 128 5.37 -8.90 10.18
N THR A 129 5.90 -10.08 10.52
CA THR A 129 7.28 -10.47 10.20
C THR A 129 7.46 -10.63 8.68
N LEU A 130 6.54 -11.32 8.01
CA LEU A 130 6.55 -11.44 6.55
C LEU A 130 6.39 -10.09 5.86
N PHE A 131 5.50 -9.23 6.37
CA PHE A 131 5.32 -7.87 5.90
C PHE A 131 6.62 -7.09 5.91
N TRP A 132 7.32 -7.05 7.05
CA TRP A 132 8.56 -6.29 7.14
C TRP A 132 9.70 -6.87 6.28
N GLN A 133 9.75 -8.19 6.10
CA GLN A 133 10.67 -8.81 5.15
C GLN A 133 10.38 -8.37 3.71
N GLN A 134 9.11 -8.32 3.31
CA GLN A 134 8.69 -7.86 1.99
C GLN A 134 8.97 -6.36 1.80
N ILE A 135 8.64 -5.50 2.78
CA ILE A 135 8.96 -4.06 2.73
C ILE A 135 10.47 -3.83 2.63
N ALA A 136 11.28 -4.57 3.39
CA ALA A 136 12.74 -4.45 3.33
C ALA A 136 13.31 -4.89 1.97
N ARG A 137 12.66 -5.85 1.30
CA ARG A 137 13.03 -6.36 -0.03
C ARG A 137 12.61 -5.40 -1.15
N ILE A 138 11.34 -4.98 -1.16
CA ILE A 138 10.75 -4.13 -2.20
C ILE A 138 11.23 -2.67 -2.07
N ARG A 139 11.38 -2.19 -0.83
CA ARG A 139 11.78 -0.82 -0.48
C ARG A 139 10.92 0.27 -1.14
N PRO A 140 9.57 0.23 -0.99
CA PRO A 140 8.74 1.31 -1.49
C PRO A 140 9.03 2.61 -0.74
N GLU A 141 8.75 3.76 -1.33
CA GLU A 141 8.80 5.04 -0.61
C GLU A 141 7.74 5.09 0.47
N SER A 142 6.54 4.64 0.12
CA SER A 142 5.42 4.46 1.04
C SER A 142 4.60 3.23 0.69
N TYR A 143 3.89 2.71 1.69
CA TYR A 143 2.91 1.65 1.56
C TYR A 143 1.62 2.11 2.24
N VAL A 144 0.49 1.83 1.57
CA VAL A 144 -0.85 2.12 2.06
C VAL A 144 -1.65 0.84 1.96
N ALA A 145 -2.37 0.49 3.03
CA ALA A 145 -3.44 -0.50 2.94
C ALA A 145 -4.60 -0.04 3.80
N ASP A 146 -5.82 -0.09 3.25
CA ASP A 146 -7.05 0.26 3.95
C ASP A 146 -7.96 -0.96 4.05
N ASN A 147 -8.07 -1.53 5.25
CA ASN A 147 -9.06 -2.55 5.58
C ASN A 147 -9.95 -2.03 6.71
N ASP A 148 -10.23 -2.85 7.73
CA ASP A 148 -10.76 -2.36 9.01
C ASP A 148 -9.87 -1.28 9.65
N TYR A 149 -8.62 -1.17 9.21
CA TYR A 149 -7.62 -0.19 9.59
C TYR A 149 -6.98 0.45 8.37
N LEU A 150 -6.67 1.74 8.47
CA LEU A 150 -5.67 2.37 7.62
C LEU A 150 -4.28 2.05 8.18
N ASN A 151 -3.48 1.32 7.40
CA ASN A 151 -2.05 1.12 7.63
C ASN A 151 -1.29 2.04 6.66
N PHE A 152 -0.47 2.94 7.20
CA PHE A 152 0.43 3.76 6.40
C PHE A 152 1.86 3.59 6.88
N VAL A 153 2.76 3.34 5.94
CA VAL A 153 4.19 3.10 6.20
C VAL A 153 4.98 3.96 5.23
N SER A 154 6.00 4.69 5.69
CA SER A 154 6.82 5.52 4.80
C SER A 154 8.26 5.63 5.30
N MET A 155 9.20 5.61 4.36
CA MET A 155 10.61 5.95 4.64
C MET A 155 10.85 7.46 4.60
N ASN A 156 9.91 8.24 4.06
CA ASN A 156 9.98 9.69 4.00
C ASN A 156 9.43 10.30 5.28
N LYS A 157 10.33 10.73 6.16
CA LYS A 157 9.98 11.27 7.48
C LYS A 157 9.13 12.54 7.42
N THR A 158 9.34 13.38 6.42
CA THR A 158 8.57 14.63 6.23
C THR A 158 7.16 14.32 5.77
N LEU A 159 7.01 13.41 4.81
CA LEU A 159 5.70 12.91 4.39
C LEU A 159 4.97 12.24 5.55
N PHE A 160 5.66 11.36 6.28
CA PHE A 160 5.09 10.68 7.44
C PHE A 160 4.57 11.65 8.50
N ALA A 161 5.32 12.69 8.82
CA ALA A 161 4.87 13.72 9.75
C ALA A 161 3.61 14.42 9.25
N SER A 162 3.55 14.76 7.97
CA SER A 162 2.39 15.42 7.34
C SER A 162 1.14 14.55 7.41
N VAL A 163 1.27 13.26 7.05
CA VAL A 163 0.18 12.28 7.12
C VAL A 163 -0.29 12.08 8.56
N ARG A 164 0.63 11.91 9.51
CA ARG A 164 0.29 11.75 10.93
C ARG A 164 -0.48 12.96 11.46
N ASP A 165 -0.03 14.17 11.14
CA ASP A 165 -0.65 15.40 11.62
C ASP A 165 -2.06 15.56 11.02
N ALA A 166 -2.23 15.22 9.73
CA ALA A 166 -3.53 15.27 9.05
C ALA A 166 -4.52 14.22 9.59
N VAL A 167 -4.08 12.97 9.81
CA VAL A 167 -4.89 11.91 10.44
C VAL A 167 -5.27 12.32 11.87
N THR A 168 -4.36 12.93 12.62
CA THR A 168 -4.64 13.40 13.99
C THR A 168 -5.69 14.51 14.01
N ALA A 169 -5.71 15.41 13.01
CA ALA A 169 -6.69 16.49 12.92
C ALA A 169 -8.11 16.02 12.59
N LEU A 170 -8.26 14.80 12.09
CA LEU A 170 -9.55 14.18 11.75
C LEU A 170 -10.11 13.29 12.88
N ALA A 171 -9.31 13.05 13.93
CA ALA A 171 -9.65 12.18 15.04
C ALA A 171 -10.31 12.91 16.23
#